data_AF-A0A0E3SEW4-F1
#
_entry.id   AF-A0A0E3SEW4-F1
#
_cell.length_a   1.000
_cell.length_b   1.000
_cell.length_c   1.000
_cell.angle_alpha   90.00
_cell.angle_beta   90.00
_cell.angle_gamma   90.00
#
_symmetry.space_group_name_H-M   'P 1'
#
loop_
_entity.id
_entity.type
_entity.pdbx_description
1 polymer ?
#
loop_
_entity_poly.entity_id
_entity_poly.type
_entity_poly.pdbx_seq_one_letter_code
_entity_poly.pdbx_strand_id
1 'polypeptide(L)'
;MTEFKSETPTFEIPHRYGMPVINLYFYVGLISAILLRSIIIADHYSIFWGKAIWYIGVVGYLWFFTHRYHIAKRRFGVVKNLDLLEKIKRQQKLTDKDLEGLEYLLCSLSISKERANYLIISVLSIVAVVVSLSLDLGILKL
;
A
#
# COMPACT_ATOMS: atom_id res chain seq x y z
N MET A 1 42.76 27.13 5.90
CA MET A 1 42.14 25.79 5.83
C MET A 1 40.91 25.82 6.70
N THR A 2 39.76 26.12 6.11
CA THR A 2 38.48 26.17 6.81
C THR A 2 37.94 24.74 6.82
N GLU A 3 37.88 24.11 8.01
CA GLU A 3 37.25 22.81 8.17
C GLU A 3 35.78 22.91 7.74
N PHE A 4 35.43 22.26 6.63
CA PHE A 4 34.05 21.94 6.31
C PHE A 4 33.57 20.90 7.31
N LYS A 5 32.99 21.37 8.41
CA LYS A 5 32.21 20.56 9.34
C LYS A 5 31.02 20.02 8.54
N SER A 6 31.13 18.78 8.09
CA SER A 6 30.03 18.01 7.49
C SER A 6 28.93 17.89 8.54
N GLU A 7 27.99 18.83 8.55
CA GLU A 7 26.71 18.67 9.24
C GLU A 7 26.01 17.48 8.58
N THR A 8 26.14 16.30 9.20
CA THR A 8 25.29 15.17 8.85
C THR A 8 23.86 15.62 9.07
N PRO A 9 23.00 15.67 8.03
CA PRO A 9 21.62 16.08 8.20
C PRO A 9 21.00 15.18 9.27
N THR A 10 20.53 15.78 10.36
CA THR A 10 19.93 15.05 11.46
C THR A 10 18.68 14.37 10.93
N PHE A 11 18.79 13.07 10.65
CA PHE A 11 17.66 12.27 10.19
C PHE A 11 16.57 12.29 11.27
N GLU A 12 15.41 12.83 10.91
CA GLU A 12 14.23 12.85 11.77
C GLU A 12 13.31 11.67 11.44
N ILE A 13 12.75 11.06 12.48
CA ILE A 13 11.84 9.93 12.33
C ILE A 13 10.50 10.46 11.78
N PRO A 14 9.97 9.88 10.69
CA PRO A 14 8.74 10.37 10.10
C PRO A 14 7.57 10.28 11.07
N HIS A 15 6.73 11.32 11.10
CA HIS A 15 5.49 11.29 11.86
C HIS A 15 4.49 10.29 11.26
N ARG A 16 3.72 9.65 12.13
CA ARG A 16 2.68 8.68 11.74
C ARG A 16 1.50 9.41 11.10
N TYR A 17 0.90 8.78 10.09
CA TYR A 17 -0.40 9.22 9.57
C TYR A 17 -1.52 8.93 10.57
N GLY A 18 -2.48 9.86 10.68
CA GLY A 18 -3.67 9.67 11.50
C GLY A 18 -4.60 8.57 10.94
N MET A 19 -5.41 7.98 11.83
CA MET A 19 -6.39 6.94 11.46
C MET A 19 -7.33 7.33 10.31
N PRO A 20 -7.82 8.57 10.17
CA PRO A 20 -8.65 8.98 9.03
C PRO A 20 -7.95 8.80 7.68
N VAL A 21 -6.67 9.14 7.59
CA VAL A 21 -5.89 9.02 6.35
C VAL A 21 -5.71 7.55 5.99
N ILE A 22 -5.39 6.71 6.97
CA ILE A 22 -5.23 5.26 6.77
C ILE A 22 -6.55 4.64 6.27
N ASN A 23 -7.68 5.02 6.87
CA ASN A 23 -9.00 4.54 6.45
C ASN A 23 -9.35 5.01 5.03
N LEU A 24 -9.09 6.27 4.69
CA LEU A 24 -9.33 6.81 3.35
C LEU A 24 -8.62 5.97 2.29
N TYR A 25 -7.31 5.78 2.43
CA TYR A 25 -6.54 4.98 1.47
C TYR A 25 -6.98 3.52 1.43
N PHE A 26 -7.38 2.95 2.57
CA PHE A 26 -7.96 1.60 2.60
C PHE A 26 -9.22 1.50 1.73
N TYR A 27 -10.18 2.42 1.89
CA TYR A 27 -11.41 2.42 1.10
C TYR A 27 -11.17 2.75 -0.37
N VAL A 28 -10.27 3.70 -0.69
CA VAL A 28 -9.89 3.99 -2.08
C VAL A 28 -9.33 2.74 -2.74
N GLY A 29 -8.41 2.02 -2.08
CA GLY A 29 -7.86 0.77 -2.59
C GLY A 29 -8.94 -0.30 -2.79
N LEU A 30 -9.85 -0.46 -1.83
CA LEU A 30 -10.94 -1.43 -1.89
C LEU A 30 -11.92 -1.14 -3.04
N ILE A 31 -12.41 0.10 -3.15
CA ILE A 31 -13.34 0.51 -4.21
C ILE A 31 -12.68 0.31 -5.58
N SER A 32 -11.43 0.74 -5.72
CA SER A 32 -10.67 0.57 -6.98
C SER A 32 -10.51 -0.90 -7.35
N ALA A 33 -10.23 -1.77 -6.38
CA ALA A 33 -10.13 -3.20 -6.60
C ALA A 33 -11.45 -3.81 -7.10
N ILE A 34 -12.57 -3.40 -6.50
CA ILE A 34 -13.91 -3.84 -6.92
C ILE A 34 -14.17 -3.36 -8.35
N LEU A 35 -14.01 -2.05 -8.62
CA LEU A 35 -14.26 -1.46 -9.93
C LEU A 35 -13.49 -2.20 -11.03
N LEU A 36 -12.19 -2.41 -10.86
CA LEU A 36 -11.35 -3.09 -11.86
C LEU A 36 -11.78 -4.52 -12.16
N ARG A 37 -12.40 -5.21 -11.21
CA ARG A 37 -12.92 -6.57 -11.39
C ARG A 37 -14.32 -6.57 -11.98
N SER A 38 -15.13 -5.57 -11.64
CA SER A 38 -16.46 -5.38 -12.21
C SER A 38 -16.44 -5.01 -13.70
N ILE A 39 -15.30 -4.58 -14.25
CA ILE A 39 -15.16 -4.27 -15.69
C ILE A 39 -15.57 -5.45 -16.56
N ILE A 40 -15.18 -6.66 -16.17
CA ILE A 40 -15.48 -7.88 -16.92
C ILE A 40 -17.00 -8.03 -17.13
N ILE A 41 -17.78 -7.70 -16.10
CA ILE A 41 -19.24 -7.75 -16.14
C ILE A 41 -19.79 -6.51 -16.85
N ALA A 42 -19.26 -5.32 -16.55
CA ALA A 42 -19.77 -4.07 -17.10
C ALA A 42 -19.57 -3.94 -18.61
N ASP A 43 -18.44 -4.43 -19.13
CA ASP A 43 -18.13 -4.42 -20.56
C ASP A 43 -19.08 -5.32 -21.36
N HIS A 44 -19.62 -6.36 -20.73
CA HIS A 44 -20.67 -7.21 -21.33
C HIS A 44 -21.96 -6.43 -21.60
N TYR A 45 -22.36 -5.52 -20.71
CA TYR A 45 -23.60 -4.75 -20.84
C TYR A 45 -23.42 -3.46 -21.65
N SER A 46 -22.32 -2.74 -21.47
CA SER A 46 -22.06 -1.48 -22.17
C SER A 46 -20.59 -1.09 -22.16
N ILE A 47 -20.04 -0.96 -23.36
CA ILE A 47 -18.66 -0.51 -23.60
C ILE A 47 -18.39 0.86 -22.93
N PHE A 48 -19.37 1.76 -22.90
CA PHE A 48 -19.22 3.08 -22.28
C PHE A 48 -19.00 2.95 -20.76
N TRP A 49 -19.86 2.18 -20.08
CA TRP A 49 -19.75 1.96 -18.63
C TRP A 49 -18.51 1.14 -18.27
N GLY A 50 -18.13 0.16 -19.09
CA GLY A 50 -16.87 -0.58 -18.95
C GLY A 50 -15.66 0.36 -18.91
N LYS A 51 -15.57 1.31 -19.87
CA LYS A 51 -14.50 2.32 -19.92
C LYS A 51 -14.54 3.27 -18.72
N ALA A 52 -15.71 3.77 -18.33
CA ALA A 52 -15.85 4.68 -17.19
C ALA A 52 -15.36 4.03 -15.88
N ILE A 53 -15.79 2.79 -15.63
CA ILE A 53 -15.37 1.98 -14.48
C ILE A 53 -13.86 1.72 -14.52
N TRP A 54 -13.31 1.42 -15.71
CA TRP A 54 -11.87 1.24 -15.89
C TRP A 54 -11.09 2.49 -15.49
N TYR A 55 -11.44 3.67 -16.01
CA TYR A 55 -10.72 4.91 -15.70
C TYR A 55 -10.75 5.23 -14.20
N ILE A 56 -11.92 5.14 -13.57
CA ILE A 56 -12.08 5.41 -12.14
C ILE A 56 -11.28 4.38 -11.32
N GLY A 57 -11.37 3.10 -11.68
CA GLY A 57 -10.65 2.02 -11.02
C GLY A 57 -9.13 2.18 -11.12
N VAL A 58 -8.60 2.51 -12.30
CA VAL A 58 -7.16 2.71 -12.52
C VAL A 58 -6.65 3.93 -11.76
N VAL A 59 -7.36 5.06 -11.82
CA VAL A 59 -6.95 6.29 -11.11
C VAL A 59 -6.93 6.06 -9.60
N GLY A 60 -7.96 5.40 -9.05
CA GLY A 60 -8.01 5.09 -7.64
C GLY A 60 -6.90 4.11 -7.20
N TYR A 61 -6.56 3.13 -8.03
CA TYR A 61 -5.42 2.24 -7.78
C TYR A 61 -4.09 2.97 -7.83
N LEU A 62 -3.88 3.86 -8.81
CA LEU A 62 -2.66 4.65 -8.89
C LEU A 62 -2.47 5.47 -7.60
N TRP A 63 -3.53 6.13 -7.14
CA TRP A 63 -3.52 6.90 -5.90
C TRP A 63 -3.22 6.03 -4.68
N PHE A 64 -3.88 4.88 -4.57
CA PHE A 64 -3.68 3.91 -3.50
C PHE A 64 -2.24 3.37 -3.45
N PHE A 65 -1.72 2.88 -4.58
CA PHE A 65 -0.38 2.30 -4.65
C PHE A 65 0.73 3.35 -4.49
N THR A 66 0.51 4.59 -4.92
CA THR A 66 1.45 5.70 -4.68
C THR A 66 1.60 5.97 -3.20
N HIS A 67 0.49 6.04 -2.46
CA HIS A 67 0.55 6.17 -1.00
C HIS A 67 1.27 4.98 -0.36
N ARG A 68 0.91 3.77 -0.77
CA ARG A 68 1.53 2.52 -0.30
C ARG A 68 3.05 2.52 -0.50
N TYR A 69 3.50 2.94 -1.68
CA TYR A 69 4.91 3.08 -2.03
C TYR A 69 5.60 4.09 -1.12
N HIS A 70 4.98 5.25 -0.87
CA HIS A 70 5.54 6.27 0.01
C HIS A 70 5.71 5.79 1.45
N ILE A 71 4.74 5.04 1.99
CA ILE A 71 4.87 4.41 3.33
C ILE A 71 6.03 3.42 3.36
N ALA A 72 6.14 2.55 2.35
CA ALA A 72 7.23 1.59 2.26
C ALA A 72 8.60 2.29 2.18
N LYS A 73 8.69 3.38 1.40
CA LYS A 73 9.90 4.20 1.29
C LYS A 73 10.28 4.84 2.62
N ARG A 74 9.31 5.36 3.39
CA ARG A 74 9.55 5.91 4.74
C ARG A 74 10.08 4.85 5.71
N ARG A 75 9.44 3.67 5.75
CA ARG A 75 9.90 2.53 6.59
C ARG A 75 11.32 2.12 6.21
N PHE A 76 11.60 1.97 4.92
CA PHE A 76 12.94 1.62 4.43
C PHE A 76 13.98 2.70 4.78
N GLY A 77 13.60 3.98 4.68
CA GLY A 77 14.43 5.11 5.09
C GLY A 77 14.83 5.04 6.56
N VAL A 78 13.89 4.73 7.46
CA VAL A 78 14.20 4.56 8.90
C VAL A 78 15.18 3.42 9.14
N VAL A 79 14.95 2.25 8.53
CA VAL A 79 15.86 1.10 8.67
C VAL A 79 17.27 1.43 8.18
N LYS A 80 17.38 2.11 7.03
CA LYS A 80 18.66 2.43 6.39
C LYS A 80 19.41 3.56 7.10
N ASN A 81 18.74 4.66 7.41
CA ASN A 81 19.41 5.86 7.97
C ASN A 81 19.84 5.67 9.42
N LEU A 82 19.15 4.81 10.19
CA LEU A 82 19.53 4.46 11.55
C LEU A 82 20.42 3.19 11.62
N ASP A 83 20.69 2.57 10.46
CA ASP A 83 21.44 1.31 10.32
C ASP A 83 20.95 0.20 11.27
N LEU A 84 19.62 0.18 11.51
CA LEU A 84 19.01 -0.65 12.57
C LEU A 84 19.30 -2.13 12.36
N LEU A 85 19.29 -2.59 11.12
CA LEU A 85 19.52 -3.99 10.80
C LEU A 85 20.94 -4.44 11.18
N GLU A 86 21.95 -3.62 10.88
CA GLU A 86 23.34 -3.94 11.18
C GLU A 86 23.61 -3.86 12.70
N LYS A 87 23.06 -2.83 13.36
CA LYS A 87 23.14 -2.69 14.83
C LYS A 87 22.55 -3.90 15.54
N ILE A 88 21.38 -4.38 15.11
CA ILE A 88 20.74 -5.58 15.68
C ILE A 88 21.59 -6.83 15.41
N LYS A 89 22.08 -7.02 14.18
CA LYS A 89 22.93 -8.17 13.83
C LYS A 89 24.21 -8.23 14.66
N ARG A 90 24.81 -7.08 14.95
CA ARG A 90 26.03 -6.95 15.76
C ARG A 90 25.78 -6.90 17.27
N GLN A 91 24.53 -7.02 17.71
CA GLN A 91 24.13 -6.88 19.12
C GLN A 91 24.64 -5.57 19.75
N GLN A 92 24.69 -4.50 18.95
CA GLN A 92 25.07 -3.18 19.44
C GLN A 92 23.97 -2.60 20.32
N LYS A 93 24.37 -1.81 21.33
CA LYS A 93 23.42 -1.09 22.18
C LYS A 93 22.66 -0.06 21.34
N LEU A 94 21.33 -0.18 21.32
CA LEU A 94 20.45 0.77 20.64
C LEU A 94 20.37 2.08 21.40
N THR A 95 20.42 3.20 20.66
CA THR A 95 20.20 4.54 21.21
C THR A 95 18.71 4.85 21.33
N ASP A 96 18.34 5.91 22.04
CA ASP A 96 16.94 6.34 22.16
C ASP A 96 16.30 6.62 20.78
N LYS A 97 17.07 7.21 19.85
CA LYS A 97 16.62 7.40 18.45
C LYS A 97 16.41 6.08 17.72
N ASP A 98 17.21 5.06 17.99
CA ASP A 98 17.03 3.75 17.38
C ASP A 98 15.76 3.07 17.90
N LEU A 99 15.47 3.22 19.19
CA LEU A 99 14.24 2.72 19.82
C LEU A 99 13.00 3.42 19.27
N GLU A 100 13.04 4.75 19.12
CA GLU A 100 11.95 5.52 18.51
C GLU A 100 11.71 5.12 17.05
N GLY A 101 12.79 4.89 16.28
CA GLY A 101 12.71 4.40 14.91
C GLY A 101 12.10 3.00 14.84
N LEU A 102 12.46 2.12 15.77
CA LEU A 102 11.89 0.77 15.88
C LEU A 102 10.40 0.82 16.26
N GLU A 103 10.03 1.67 17.22
CA GLU A 103 8.63 1.88 17.60
C GLU A 103 7.80 2.36 16.41
N TYR A 104 8.31 3.32 15.64
CA TYR A 104 7.68 3.78 14.40
C TYR A 104 7.44 2.62 13.42
N LEU A 105 8.46 1.77 13.19
CA LEU A 105 8.36 0.65 12.27
C LEU A 105 7.32 -0.37 12.72
N LEU A 106 7.38 -0.80 13.99
CA LEU A 106 6.46 -1.78 14.57
C LEU A 106 5.03 -1.25 14.55
N CYS A 107 4.80 -0.01 14.97
CA CYS A 107 3.47 0.57 14.94
C CYS A 107 2.94 0.76 13.52
N SER A 108 3.80 1.20 12.59
CA SER A 108 3.42 1.37 11.19
C SER A 108 3.00 0.04 10.56
N LEU A 109 3.66 -1.06 10.93
CA LEU A 109 3.32 -2.42 10.49
C LEU A 109 2.03 -2.93 11.16
N SER A 110 1.84 -2.68 12.45
CA SER A 110 0.69 -3.20 13.22
C SER A 110 -0.64 -2.54 12.86
N ILE A 111 -0.65 -1.23 12.59
CA ILE A 111 -1.88 -0.46 12.27
C ILE A 111 -2.27 -0.61 10.80
N SER A 112 -1.31 -0.98 9.97
CA SER A 112 -1.51 -1.14 8.54
C SER A 112 -2.62 -2.16 8.24
N LYS A 113 -3.58 -1.76 7.42
CA LYS A 113 -4.64 -2.64 6.86
C LYS A 113 -4.18 -3.37 5.60
N GLU A 114 -2.88 -3.46 5.38
CA GLU A 114 -2.30 -3.97 4.13
C GLU A 114 -2.65 -5.45 3.91
N ARG A 115 -2.58 -6.27 4.97
CA ARG A 115 -2.97 -7.69 4.91
C ARG A 115 -4.43 -7.89 4.51
N ALA A 116 -5.33 -7.09 5.09
CA ALA A 116 -6.75 -7.16 4.76
C ALA A 116 -6.97 -6.78 3.29
N ASN A 117 -6.30 -5.73 2.80
CA ASN A 117 -6.45 -5.34 1.41
C ASN A 117 -5.93 -6.42 0.45
N TYR A 118 -4.78 -7.04 0.74
CA TYR A 118 -4.26 -8.14 -0.08
C TYR A 118 -5.19 -9.35 -0.12
N LEU A 119 -5.81 -9.69 1.02
CA LEU A 119 -6.76 -10.78 1.09
C LEU A 119 -8.02 -10.48 0.27
N ILE A 120 -8.61 -9.30 0.46
CA ILE A 120 -9.85 -8.91 -0.25
C ILE A 120 -9.60 -8.84 -1.75
N ILE A 121 -8.51 -8.20 -2.19
CA ILE A 121 -8.11 -8.13 -3.60
C ILE A 121 -7.96 -9.53 -4.20
N SER A 122 -7.29 -10.44 -3.49
CA SER A 122 -7.10 -11.82 -3.94
C SER A 122 -8.42 -12.58 -4.07
N VAL A 123 -9.28 -12.53 -3.05
CA VAL A 123 -10.59 -13.19 -3.05
C VAL A 123 -11.47 -12.64 -4.17
N LEU A 124 -11.57 -11.31 -4.28
CA LEU A 124 -12.36 -10.69 -5.35
C LEU A 124 -11.80 -11.03 -6.74
N SER A 125 -10.48 -11.18 -6.91
CA SER A 125 -9.90 -11.64 -8.18
C SER A 125 -10.36 -13.04 -8.54
N ILE A 126 -10.32 -13.96 -7.58
CA ILE A 126 -10.74 -15.35 -7.79
C ILE A 126 -12.22 -15.37 -8.21
N VAL A 127 -13.07 -14.64 -7.49
CA VAL A 127 -14.50 -14.51 -7.83
C VAL A 127 -14.68 -13.94 -9.23
N ALA A 128 -13.96 -12.86 -9.57
CA ALA A 128 -14.08 -12.23 -10.88
C ALA A 128 -13.68 -13.18 -12.03
N VAL A 129 -12.60 -13.95 -11.86
CA VAL A 129 -12.17 -14.95 -12.84
C VAL A 129 -13.20 -16.07 -12.98
N VAL A 130 -13.72 -16.60 -11.87
CA VAL A 130 -14.74 -17.65 -11.90
C VAL A 130 -16.01 -17.17 -12.60
N VAL A 131 -16.47 -15.95 -12.29
CA VAL A 131 -17.63 -15.34 -12.95
C VAL A 131 -17.37 -15.14 -14.45
N SER A 132 -16.22 -14.58 -14.83
CA SER A 132 -15.83 -14.39 -16.23
C SER A 132 -15.90 -15.70 -17.01
N LEU A 133 -15.21 -16.74 -16.51
CA LEU A 133 -15.15 -18.04 -17.18
C LEU A 133 -16.53 -18.68 -17.29
N SER A 134 -17.38 -18.53 -16.27
CA SER A 134 -18.73 -19.08 -16.29
C SER A 134 -19.63 -18.40 -17.32
N LEU A 135 -19.45 -17.09 -17.55
CA LEU A 135 -20.13 -16.35 -18.61
C LEU A 135 -19.60 -16.76 -19.99
N ASP A 136 -18.27 -16.83 -20.15
CA ASP A 136 -17.62 -17.19 -21.41
C ASP A 136 -17.98 -18.63 -21.86
N LEU A 137 -18.13 -19.55 -20.90
CA LEU A 137 -18.55 -20.94 -21.15
C LEU A 137 -20.08 -21.10 -21.29
N GLY A 138 -20.86 -20.03 -21.10
CA GLY A 138 -22.33 -20.06 -21.18
C GLY A 138 -23.01 -20.83 -20.05
N ILE A 139 -22.29 -21.12 -18.96
CA ILE A 139 -22.81 -21.77 -17.74
C ILE A 139 -23.75 -20.81 -17.01
N LEU A 140 -23.36 -19.54 -16.94
CA LEU A 140 -24.18 -18.43 -16.45
C LEU A 140 -24.75 -17.67 -17.64
N LYS A 141 -26.08 -17.49 -17.66
CA LYS A 141 -26.76 -16.56 -18.56
C LYS A 141 -27.17 -15.33 -17.74
N LEU A 142 -26.35 -14.28 -17.79
CA LEU A 142 -26.66 -12.97 -17.20
C LEU A 142 -27.20 -12.01 -18.27
#